data_AF-A0A1G5R4D1-F1
#
_entry.id   AF-A0A1G5R4D1-F1
#
_cell.length_a   1.000
_cell.length_b   1.000
_cell.length_c   1.000
_cell.angle_alpha   90.00
_cell.angle_beta   90.00
_cell.angle_gamma   90.00
#
_symmetry.space_group_name_H-M   'P 1'
#
loop_
_entity.id
_entity.type
_entity.pdbx_description
1 polymer ?
#
loop_
_entity_poly.entity_id
_entity_poly.type
_entity_poly.pdbx_seq_one_letter_code
_entity_poly.pdbx_strand_id
1 'polypeptide(L)'
;MQMFNYVFLPTDVSISLPKEMTKFKCLILIEREVGRDYRNEISKALVKAGCLYSLAWGIDCSAWDDSVDWAFLEVYNFGDYPEGKFVMTTWHEDETLEKVVEFAKHCTDYSEVMLEDILVLDFAYHERSELIEKLYLAA
;
A
#
# COMPACT_ATOMS: atom_id res chain seq x y z
N MET A 1 11.13 -14.18 7.68
CA MET A 1 12.11 -13.40 6.89
C MET A 1 11.29 -12.36 6.19
N GLN A 2 11.46 -11.09 6.56
CA GLN A 2 10.72 -9.97 6.00
C GLN A 2 10.86 -9.95 4.48
N MET A 3 9.75 -9.91 3.75
CA MET A 3 9.74 -9.73 2.31
C MET A 3 9.50 -8.27 1.95
N PHE A 4 10.41 -7.71 1.16
CA PHE A 4 10.28 -6.40 0.53
C PHE A 4 10.02 -6.61 -0.96
N ASN A 5 8.84 -6.24 -1.44
CA ASN A 5 8.47 -6.40 -2.84
C ASN A 5 8.14 -5.03 -3.44
N TYR A 6 8.94 -4.58 -4.41
CA TYR A 6 8.75 -3.31 -5.10
C TYR A 6 8.19 -3.54 -6.51
N VAL A 7 7.13 -2.80 -6.86
CA VAL A 7 6.47 -2.87 -8.17
C VAL A 7 6.47 -1.47 -8.78
N PHE A 8 7.24 -1.31 -9.85
CA PHE A 8 7.28 -0.08 -10.63
C PHE A 8 6.11 -0.04 -11.64
N LEU A 9 5.33 1.05 -11.61
CA LEU A 9 4.11 1.20 -12.41
C LEU A 9 4.12 2.53 -13.17
N PRO A 10 4.93 2.68 -14.25
CA PRO A 10 4.98 3.91 -15.05
C PRO A 10 3.74 4.15 -15.91
N THR A 11 2.94 3.09 -16.11
CA THR A 11 1.66 3.11 -16.84
C THR A 11 0.69 2.15 -16.17
N ASP A 12 -0.58 2.24 -16.54
CA ASP A 12 -1.62 1.38 -15.97
C ASP A 12 -1.49 -0.04 -16.52
N VAL A 13 -1.09 -0.97 -15.65
CA VAL A 13 -0.91 -2.39 -15.95
C VAL A 13 -1.44 -3.25 -14.81
N SER A 14 -1.89 -4.46 -15.10
CA SER A 14 -2.29 -5.38 -14.03
C SER A 14 -1.09 -5.72 -13.13
N ILE A 15 -1.28 -5.61 -11.82
CA ILE A 15 -0.26 -6.01 -10.83
C ILE A 15 -0.35 -7.50 -10.55
N SER A 16 0.81 -8.12 -10.30
CA SER A 16 0.90 -9.50 -9.78
C SER A 16 1.56 -9.46 -8.42
N LEU A 17 0.87 -9.97 -7.40
CA LEU A 17 1.35 -10.01 -6.03
C LEU A 17 1.95 -11.39 -5.72
N PRO A 18 3.08 -11.48 -5.01
CA PRO A 18 3.62 -12.76 -4.57
C PRO A 18 2.59 -13.52 -3.72
N LYS A 19 2.32 -14.78 -4.05
CA LYS A 19 1.29 -15.60 -3.36
C LYS A 19 1.60 -15.83 -1.88
N GLU A 20 2.88 -15.69 -1.52
CA GLU A 20 3.37 -15.84 -0.16
C GLU A 20 2.98 -14.64 0.74
N MET A 21 2.70 -13.47 0.14
CA MET A 21 2.22 -12.27 0.85
C MET A 21 0.76 -12.42 1.26
N THR A 22 0.52 -13.04 2.42
CA THR A 22 -0.84 -13.28 2.91
C THR A 22 -1.29 -12.30 4.00
N LYS A 23 -0.34 -11.57 4.59
CA LYS A 23 -0.55 -10.44 5.51
C LYS A 23 0.57 -9.45 5.33
N PHE A 24 0.27 -8.26 4.85
CA PHE A 24 1.29 -7.27 4.54
C PHE A 24 0.77 -5.85 4.68
N LYS A 25 1.70 -4.91 4.76
CA LYS A 25 1.45 -3.48 4.58
C LYS A 25 1.81 -3.05 3.16
N CYS A 26 1.10 -2.08 2.62
CA CYS A 26 1.33 -1.55 1.29
C CYS A 26 1.65 -0.07 1.34
N LEU A 27 2.83 0.31 0.85
CA LEU A 27 3.19 1.70 0.59
C LEU A 27 2.87 2.03 -0.87
N ILE A 28 2.04 3.04 -1.07
CA ILE A 28 1.58 3.50 -2.39
C ILE A 28 2.19 4.87 -2.64
N LEU A 29 3.14 4.93 -3.57
CA LEU A 29 3.85 6.16 -3.96
C LEU A 29 3.26 6.66 -5.28
N ILE A 30 2.80 7.91 -5.32
CA ILE A 30 2.02 8.45 -6.44
C ILE A 30 2.65 9.74 -6.96
N GLU A 31 3.35 9.67 -8.09
CA GLU A 31 3.96 10.81 -8.78
C GLU A 31 3.44 11.00 -10.22
N ARG A 32 2.51 10.13 -10.65
CA ARG A 32 1.74 10.31 -11.88
C ARG A 32 0.26 10.23 -11.56
N GLU A 33 -0.57 10.83 -12.42
CA GLU A 33 -2.01 10.68 -12.34
C GLU A 33 -2.42 9.20 -12.49
N VAL A 34 -3.32 8.77 -11.63
CA VAL A 34 -3.90 7.42 -11.63
C VAL A 34 -5.42 7.56 -11.67
N GLY A 35 -6.04 7.06 -12.75
CA GLY A 35 -7.48 7.15 -12.94
C GLY A 35 -8.25 6.37 -11.88
N ARG A 36 -9.47 6.84 -11.57
CA ARG A 36 -10.35 6.24 -10.54
C ARG A 36 -10.57 4.75 -10.74
N ASP A 37 -10.87 4.32 -11.97
CA ASP A 37 -11.19 2.91 -12.24
C ASP A 37 -9.99 2.01 -11.96
N TYR A 38 -8.80 2.40 -12.42
CA TYR A 38 -7.58 1.64 -12.19
C TYR A 38 -7.17 1.66 -10.71
N ARG A 39 -7.29 2.80 -10.02
CA ARG A 39 -7.09 2.88 -8.56
C ARG A 39 -8.00 1.89 -7.81
N ASN A 40 -9.28 1.85 -8.17
CA ASN A 40 -10.25 0.92 -7.58
C ASN A 40 -9.88 -0.55 -7.86
N GLU A 41 -9.42 -0.87 -9.06
CA GLU A 41 -8.95 -2.21 -9.40
C GLU A 41 -7.75 -2.63 -8.55
N ILE A 42 -6.77 -1.75 -8.36
CA ILE A 42 -5.61 -1.98 -7.51
C ILE A 42 -6.02 -2.16 -6.06
N SER A 43 -6.87 -1.28 -5.51
CA SER A 43 -7.39 -1.40 -4.14
C SER A 43 -8.09 -2.75 -3.91
N LYS A 44 -8.91 -3.21 -4.87
CA LYS A 44 -9.54 -4.54 -4.81
C LYS A 44 -8.53 -5.68 -4.83
N ALA A 45 -7.46 -5.55 -5.62
CA ALA A 45 -6.39 -6.54 -5.64
C ALA A 45 -5.62 -6.61 -4.31
N LEU A 46 -5.32 -5.45 -3.71
CA LEU A 46 -4.64 -5.34 -2.41
C LEU A 46 -5.44 -6.01 -1.28
N VAL A 47 -6.73 -5.66 -1.15
CA VAL A 47 -7.61 -6.23 -0.12
C VAL A 47 -7.72 -7.75 -0.30
N LYS A 48 -7.95 -8.23 -1.52
CA LYS A 48 -8.07 -9.67 -1.81
C LYS A 48 -6.78 -10.45 -1.52
N ALA A 49 -5.62 -9.82 -1.68
CA ALA A 49 -4.34 -10.46 -1.39
C ALA A 49 -4.00 -10.51 0.11
N GLY A 50 -4.71 -9.78 0.96
CA GLY A 50 -4.46 -9.76 2.40
C GLY A 50 -3.63 -8.56 2.87
N CYS A 51 -3.70 -7.43 2.16
CA CYS A 51 -3.25 -6.16 2.71
C CYS A 51 -4.04 -5.86 4.00
N LEU A 52 -3.34 -5.45 5.06
CA LEU A 52 -3.93 -5.07 6.36
C LEU A 52 -3.59 -3.63 6.77
N TYR A 53 -2.70 -2.98 6.03
CA TYR A 53 -2.36 -1.58 6.22
C TYR A 53 -1.99 -0.99 4.85
N SER A 54 -2.66 0.07 4.43
CA SER A 54 -2.33 0.83 3.22
C SER A 54 -1.95 2.25 3.60
N LEU A 55 -0.80 2.72 3.13
CA LEU A 55 -0.37 4.10 3.31
C LEU A 55 -0.03 4.71 1.95
N ALA A 56 -0.62 5.87 1.68
CA ALA A 56 -0.48 6.56 0.40
C ALA A 56 0.28 7.87 0.54
N TRP A 57 1.10 8.20 -0.45
CA TRP A 57 1.89 9.42 -0.50
C TRP A 57 1.94 9.99 -1.92
N GLY A 58 1.94 11.32 -2.03
CA GLY A 58 2.04 12.04 -3.29
C GLY A 58 0.67 12.47 -3.84
N ILE A 59 0.55 12.53 -5.17
CA ILE A 59 -0.60 13.10 -5.89
C ILE A 59 -1.90 12.39 -5.49
N ASP A 60 -2.90 13.15 -5.06
CA ASP A 60 -4.24 12.66 -4.70
C ASP A 60 -4.20 11.43 -3.76
N CYS A 61 -3.25 11.39 -2.82
CA CYS A 61 -3.04 10.23 -1.95
C CYS A 61 -4.25 9.92 -1.05
N SER A 62 -5.01 10.94 -0.64
CA SER A 62 -6.29 10.81 0.09
C SER A 62 -7.47 10.34 -0.77
N ALA A 63 -7.23 9.95 -2.02
CA ALA A 63 -8.22 9.24 -2.81
C ALA A 63 -8.01 7.71 -2.76
N TRP A 64 -6.87 7.27 -2.21
CA TRP A 64 -6.51 5.86 -2.11
C TRP A 64 -7.04 5.21 -0.84
N ASP A 65 -7.07 5.91 0.29
CA ASP A 65 -7.76 5.49 1.51
C ASP A 65 -9.25 5.24 1.23
N ASP A 66 -9.96 6.20 0.63
CA ASP A 66 -11.35 6.03 0.20
C ASP A 66 -11.52 4.77 -0.68
N SER A 67 -10.65 4.61 -1.69
CA SER A 67 -10.69 3.48 -2.63
C SER A 67 -10.45 2.13 -1.95
N VAL A 68 -9.51 2.07 -1.00
CA VAL A 68 -9.20 0.87 -0.22
C VAL A 68 -10.34 0.53 0.75
N ASP A 69 -10.91 1.53 1.43
CA ASP A 69 -12.03 1.33 2.35
C ASP A 69 -13.27 0.80 1.62
N TRP A 70 -13.61 1.36 0.46
CA TRP A 70 -14.69 0.83 -0.39
C TRP A 70 -14.41 -0.59 -0.84
N ALA A 71 -13.18 -0.88 -1.31
CA ALA A 71 -12.80 -2.23 -1.72
C ALA A 71 -12.88 -3.24 -0.57
N PHE A 72 -12.51 -2.83 0.64
CA PHE A 72 -12.63 -3.64 1.85
C PHE A 72 -14.09 -3.95 2.18
N LEU A 73 -14.96 -2.95 2.23
CA LEU A 73 -16.38 -3.14 2.51
C LEU A 73 -17.07 -4.01 1.45
N GLU A 74 -16.74 -3.84 0.17
CA GLU A 74 -17.28 -4.67 -0.91
C GLU A 74 -16.95 -6.17 -0.72
N VAL A 75 -15.74 -6.51 -0.25
CA VAL A 75 -15.35 -7.91 0.00
C VAL A 75 -16.24 -8.60 1.02
N TYR A 76 -16.78 -7.85 1.99
CA TYR A 76 -17.68 -8.35 3.02
C TYR A 76 -19.16 -8.02 2.74
N ASN A 77 -19.50 -7.57 1.53
CA ASN A 77 -20.85 -7.13 1.16
C ASN A 77 -21.43 -6.11 2.16
N PHE A 78 -20.59 -5.20 2.67
CA PHE A 78 -20.97 -4.19 3.68
C PHE A 78 -21.52 -4.78 5.00
N GLY A 79 -21.24 -6.05 5.27
CA GLY A 79 -21.59 -6.73 6.53
C GLY A 79 -20.44 -6.78 7.52
N ASP A 80 -20.58 -7.64 8.53
CA ASP A 80 -19.56 -7.87 9.54
C ASP A 80 -18.29 -8.51 8.94
N TYR A 81 -17.15 -8.13 9.49
CA TYR A 81 -15.84 -8.68 9.13
C TYR A 81 -15.07 -9.13 10.37
N PRO A 82 -14.12 -10.07 10.25
CA PRO A 82 -13.28 -10.48 11.37
C PRO A 82 -12.37 -9.33 11.84
N GLU A 83 -12.19 -9.19 13.16
CA GLU A 83 -11.42 -8.11 13.80
C GLU A 83 -9.99 -7.96 13.23
N GLY A 84 -9.32 -9.08 12.91
CA GLY A 84 -7.97 -9.09 12.32
C GLY A 84 -7.91 -8.96 10.79
N LYS A 85 -9.00 -8.56 10.14
CA LYS A 85 -9.07 -8.38 8.67
C LYS A 85 -9.21 -6.93 8.24
N PHE A 86 -9.51 -6.03 9.17
CA PHE A 86 -9.62 -4.60 8.89
C PHE A 86 -8.34 -4.09 8.22
N VAL A 87 -8.50 -3.30 7.16
CA VAL A 87 -7.40 -2.64 6.48
C VAL A 87 -7.29 -1.23 7.04
N MET A 88 -6.23 -0.95 7.79
CA MET A 88 -5.96 0.41 8.23
C MET A 88 -5.46 1.25 7.04
N THR A 89 -5.97 2.46 6.89
CA THR A 89 -5.56 3.38 5.82
C THR A 89 -4.97 4.66 6.38
N THR A 90 -3.90 5.16 5.76
CA THR A 90 -3.34 6.50 6.03
C THR A 90 -2.92 7.18 4.73
N TRP A 91 -2.88 8.51 4.74
CA TRP A 91 -2.37 9.32 3.63
C TRP A 91 -1.41 10.39 4.16
N HIS A 92 -0.39 10.69 3.37
CA HIS A 92 0.75 11.52 3.77
C HIS A 92 1.02 12.56 2.66
N GLU A 93 0.14 13.55 2.52
CA GLU A 93 0.21 14.53 1.41
C GLU A 93 1.40 15.52 1.55
N ASP A 94 1.67 15.96 2.78
CA ASP A 94 2.64 17.02 3.08
C ASP A 94 4.01 16.51 3.58
N GLU A 95 4.23 15.18 3.57
CA GLU A 95 5.46 14.58 4.07
C GLU A 95 6.52 14.41 2.98
N THR A 96 7.78 14.25 3.36
CA THR A 96 8.83 13.90 2.39
C THR A 96 8.81 12.40 2.11
N LEU A 97 9.33 12.01 0.94
CA LEU A 97 9.45 10.61 0.56
C LEU A 97 10.23 9.79 1.60
N GLU A 98 11.31 10.34 2.16
CA GLU A 98 12.10 9.68 3.20
C GLU A 98 11.27 9.41 4.46
N LYS A 99 10.52 10.42 4.92
CA LYS A 99 9.68 10.30 6.13
C LYS A 99 8.59 9.26 5.96
N VAL A 100 7.93 9.21 4.81
CA VAL A 100 6.86 8.22 4.61
C VAL A 100 7.41 6.80 4.47
N VAL A 101 8.61 6.64 3.87
CA VAL A 101 9.27 5.32 3.80
C VAL A 101 9.72 4.85 5.20
N GLU A 102 10.25 5.76 6.03
CA GLU A 102 10.56 5.50 7.43
C GLU A 102 9.29 5.13 8.22
N PHE A 103 8.22 5.90 8.07
CA PHE A 103 6.93 5.61 8.68
C PHE A 103 6.41 4.23 8.27
N ALA A 104 6.52 3.87 6.98
CA ALA A 104 6.12 2.56 6.46
C ALA A 104 6.80 1.41 7.21
N LYS A 105 8.05 1.58 7.66
CA LYS A 105 8.79 0.55 8.41
C LYS A 105 8.15 0.29 9.77
N HIS A 106 7.70 1.35 10.45
CA HIS A 106 7.30 1.32 11.87
C HIS A 106 5.79 1.41 12.12
N CYS A 107 4.97 1.63 11.07
CA CYS A 107 3.54 1.93 11.21
C CYS A 107 2.71 0.87 11.96
N THR A 108 3.23 -0.35 12.13
CA THR A 108 2.57 -1.45 12.83
C THR A 108 3.27 -1.87 14.12
N ASP A 109 4.34 -1.19 14.56
CA ASP A 109 5.17 -1.64 15.69
C ASP A 109 4.43 -1.67 17.03
N TYR A 110 3.34 -0.92 17.13
CA TYR A 110 2.47 -0.86 18.31
C TYR A 110 1.12 -1.56 18.10
N SER A 111 0.95 -2.24 16.96
CA SER A 111 -0.25 -3.03 16.66
C SER A 111 -0.15 -4.43 17.26
N GLU A 112 -1.29 -5.04 17.59
CA GLU A 112 -1.34 -6.47 17.93
C GLU A 112 -0.91 -7.36 16.74
N VAL A 113 -1.04 -6.85 15.52
CA VAL A 113 -0.61 -7.50 14.28
C VAL A 113 0.63 -6.79 13.75
N MET A 114 1.80 -7.39 13.99
CA MET A 114 3.07 -6.98 13.39
C MET A 114 3.10 -7.37 11.91
N LEU A 115 3.20 -6.40 11.01
CA LEU A 115 3.30 -6.61 9.56
C LEU A 115 4.75 -6.42 9.11
N GLU A 116 5.48 -7.53 8.95
CA GLU A 116 6.86 -7.51 8.46
C GLU A 116 6.93 -7.33 6.94
N ASP A 117 6.06 -8.02 6.19
CA ASP A 117 6.07 -7.97 4.74
C ASP A 117 5.54 -6.64 4.22
N ILE A 118 6.26 -6.04 3.28
CA ILE A 118 5.89 -4.78 2.64
C ILE A 118 5.84 -4.93 1.12
N LEU A 119 4.74 -4.43 0.56
CA LEU A 119 4.57 -4.19 -0.86
C LEU A 119 4.73 -2.69 -1.12
N VAL A 120 5.60 -2.30 -2.03
CA VAL A 120 5.67 -0.94 -2.54
C VAL A 120 5.09 -0.92 -3.94
N LEU A 121 4.06 -0.11 -4.15
CA LEU A 121 3.53 0.23 -5.47
C LEU A 121 3.99 1.64 -5.81
N ASP A 122 4.83 1.78 -6.84
CA ASP A 122 5.38 3.07 -7.22
C ASP A 122 4.84 3.52 -8.58
N PHE A 123 3.84 4.40 -8.52
CA PHE A 123 3.23 5.07 -9.66
C PHE A 123 4.05 6.32 -9.99
N ALA A 124 5.27 6.12 -10.50
CA ALA A 124 6.18 7.19 -10.90
C ALA A 124 6.58 7.10 -12.38
N TYR A 125 7.11 8.18 -12.94
CA TYR A 125 7.62 8.19 -14.32
C TYR A 125 9.01 7.55 -14.44
N HIS A 126 9.75 7.45 -13.34
CA HIS A 126 11.10 6.91 -13.29
C HIS A 126 11.21 5.87 -12.17
N GLU A 127 11.92 4.78 -12.45
CA GLU A 127 12.15 3.73 -11.46
C GLU A 127 13.11 4.24 -10.37
N ARG A 128 12.82 3.89 -9.11
CA ARG A 128 13.62 4.30 -7.94
C ARG A 128 13.68 3.22 -6.87
N SER A 129 13.57 1.95 -7.25
CA SER A 129 13.55 0.79 -6.34
C SER A 129 14.72 0.80 -5.35
N GLU A 130 15.95 0.99 -5.84
CA GLU A 130 17.17 1.02 -5.02
C GLU A 130 17.15 2.12 -3.96
N LEU A 131 16.60 3.30 -4.30
CA LEU A 131 16.46 4.41 -3.35
C LEU A 131 15.45 4.05 -2.26
N ILE A 132 14.27 3.57 -2.64
CA ILE A 132 13.20 3.24 -1.68
C ILE A 132 13.63 2.09 -0.76
N GLU A 133 14.25 1.05 -1.32
CA GLU A 133 14.77 -0.07 -0.53
C GLU A 133 15.85 0.42 0.46
N LYS A 134 16.79 1.25 0.00
CA LYS A 134 17.82 1.82 0.87
C LYS A 134 17.24 2.65 2.01
N LEU A 135 16.24 3.49 1.73
CA LEU A 135 15.55 4.28 2.75
C LEU A 135 14.83 3.37 3.75
N TYR A 136 14.13 2.34 3.27
CA TYR A 136 13.37 1.41 4.11
C TYR A 136 14.27 0.54 5.01
N LEU A 137 15.47 0.18 4.53
CA LEU A 137 16.45 -0.58 5.32
C LEU A 137 17.24 0.27 6.31
N ALA A 138 17.28 1.60 6.11
CA ALA A 138 17.98 2.54 6.99
C ALA A 138 17.11 3.07 8.14
N ALA A 139 15.79 2.91 8.06
CA ALA A 139 14.83 3.15 9.14
C ALA A 139 14.90 2.05 10.21
#